data_AF-A0A5J4Q0G7-F1
#
_entry.id   AF-A0A5J4Q0G7-F1
#
_cell.length_a   1.000
_cell.length_b   1.000
_cell.length_c   1.000
_cell.angle_alpha   90.00
_cell.angle_beta   90.00
_cell.angle_gamma   90.00
#
_symmetry.space_group_name_H-M   'P 1'
#
loop_
_entity.id
_entity.type
_entity.pdbx_description
1 polymer ?
#
loop_
_entity_poly.entity_id
_entity_poly.type
_entity_poly.pdbx_seq_one_letter_code
_entity_poly.pdbx_strand_id
1 'polypeptide(L)' 'SAIDGLKNAEWVAMDYADILVHIFQPEIRTFYNLEHLWADAKMITVPDID' A
#
# COMPACT_ATOMS: atom_id res chain seq x y z
N SER A 1 8.50 8.38 -10.96
CA SER A 1 7.87 7.35 -10.13
C SER A 1 8.78 6.14 -10.08
N ALA A 2 8.86 5.51 -8.92
CA ALA A 2 9.65 4.28 -8.71
C ALA A 2 8.70 3.14 -8.34
N ILE A 3 9.00 1.92 -8.79
CA ILE A 3 8.23 0.71 -8.46
C ILE A 3 9.21 -0.35 -7.99
N ASP A 4 8.94 -0.96 -6.83
CA ASP A 4 9.76 -2.04 -6.26
C ASP A 4 8.88 -3.24 -5.84
N GLY A 5 9.49 -4.43 -5.71
CA GLY A 5 8.80 -5.64 -5.25
C GLY A 5 8.06 -6.44 -6.33
N LEU A 6 8.15 -6.04 -7.60
CA LEU A 6 7.48 -6.74 -8.71
C LEU A 6 7.98 -8.18 -8.95
N LYS A 7 9.19 -8.52 -8.51
CA LYS A 7 9.82 -9.81 -8.81
C LYS A 7 9.10 -11.00 -8.14
N ASN A 8 8.65 -10.84 -6.90
CA ASN A 8 7.90 -11.85 -6.14
C ASN A 8 6.41 -11.48 -5.98
N ALA A 9 6.05 -10.21 -6.17
CA ALA A 9 4.66 -9.71 -6.09
C ALA A 9 3.95 -10.00 -4.76
N GLU A 10 4.70 -10.25 -3.70
CA GLU A 10 4.20 -10.41 -2.33
C GLU A 10 3.86 -9.06 -1.69
N TRP A 11 4.69 -8.07 -1.98
CA TRP A 11 4.48 -6.66 -1.67
C TRP A 11 5.08 -5.82 -2.79
N VAL A 12 4.26 -5.00 -3.44
CA VAL A 12 4.70 -3.99 -4.41
C VAL A 12 4.49 -2.61 -3.80
N ALA A 13 5.53 -1.77 -3.86
CA ALA A 13 5.49 -0.37 -3.45
C ALA A 13 5.66 0.53 -4.68
N MET A 14 4.81 1.56 -4.80
CA MET A 14 4.82 2.49 -5.93
C MET A 14 4.83 3.93 -5.46
N ASP A 15 5.92 4.64 -5.77
CA ASP A 15 6.16 6.02 -5.34
C ASP A 15 5.80 7.04 -6.44
N TYR A 16 4.90 7.96 -6.08
CA TYR A 16 4.42 9.07 -6.91
C TYR A 16 4.72 10.45 -6.30
N ALA A 17 5.72 10.56 -5.43
CA ALA A 17 6.13 11.75 -4.66
C ALA A 17 5.11 12.21 -3.60
N ASP A 18 3.86 12.47 -3.99
CA ASP A 18 2.80 12.90 -3.06
C ASP A 18 2.02 11.71 -2.47
N ILE A 19 2.06 10.55 -3.14
CA ILE A 19 1.30 9.35 -2.79
C ILE A 19 2.22 8.13 -2.89
N LEU A 20 2.16 7.25 -1.89
CA LEU A 20 2.81 5.93 -1.88
C LEU A 20 1.74 4.84 -1.85
N VAL A 21 1.68 4.02 -2.91
CA VAL A 21 0.73 2.91 -3.01
C VAL A 21 1.41 1.62 -2.58
N HIS A 22 0.72 0.85 -1.73
CA HIS A 22 1.17 -0.46 -1.28
C HIS A 22 0.18 -1.53 -1.75
N ILE A 23 0.65 -2.50 -2.53
CA ILE A 23 -0.14 -3.65 -2.98
C ILE A 23 0.42 -4.89 -2.28
N PHE A 24 -0.41 -5.60 -1.54
CA PHE A 24 -0.01 -6.73 -0.72
C PHE A 24 -0.79 -8.00 -1.07
N GLN A 25 -0.11 -9.15 -0.98
CA GLN A 25 -0.82 -10.41 -0.73
C GLN A 25 -1.39 -10.44 0.70
N PRO A 26 -2.54 -11.11 0.94
CA PRO A 26 -3.25 -11.05 2.22
C PRO A 26 -2.42 -11.44 3.45
N GLU A 27 -1.62 -12.51 3.32
CA GLU A 27 -0.74 -13.01 4.39
C GLU A 27 0.37 -12.01 4.75
N ILE A 28 0.98 -11.39 3.73
CA ILE A 28 2.03 -10.39 3.87
C ILE A 28 1.48 -9.10 4.48
N ARG A 29 0.28 -8.67 4.08
CA ARG A 29 -0.42 -7.52 4.67
C ARG A 29 -0.63 -7.71 6.16
N THR A 30 -1.09 -8.91 6.56
CA THR A 30 -1.34 -9.24 7.97
C THR A 30 -0.04 -9.24 8.77
N PHE A 31 1.05 -9.75 8.20
CA PHE A 31 2.37 -9.77 8.85
C PHE A 31 2.92 -8.35 9.09
N TYR A 32 2.88 -7.49 8.08
CA TYR A 32 3.43 -6.13 8.19
C TYR A 32 2.52 -5.16 8.95
N ASN A 33 1.18 -5.34 8.87
CA ASN A 33 0.17 -4.59 9.62
C ASN A 33 0.42 -3.07 9.60
N LEU A 34 0.59 -2.52 8.38
CA LEU A 34 0.85 -1.08 8.23
C LEU A 34 -0.32 -0.23 8.73
N GLU A 35 -1.53 -0.79 8.79
CA GLU A 35 -2.70 -0.15 9.39
C GLU A 35 -2.46 0.25 10.83
N HIS A 36 -1.69 -0.54 11.59
CA HIS A 36 -1.32 -0.18 12.96
C HIS A 36 -0.35 1.01 13.00
N LEU A 37 0.62 1.05 12.09
CA LEU A 37 1.58 2.15 11.98
C LEU A 37 0.88 3.48 11.64
N TRP A 38 -0.14 3.41 10.78
CA TRP A 38 -0.87 4.59 10.30
C TRP A 38 -2.21 4.79 11.02
N ALA A 39 -2.41 4.20 12.19
CA ALA A 39 -3.71 4.18 12.88
C ALA A 39 -4.25 5.57 13.22
N ASP A 40 -3.36 6.55 13.43
CA ASP A 40 -3.72 7.94 13.75
C ASP A 40 -3.97 8.82 12.52
N ALA A 41 -3.76 8.28 11.31
CA ALA A 41 -3.95 9.03 10.07
C ALA A 41 -5.44 9.17 9.72
N LYS A 42 -5.80 10.28 9.08
CA LYS A 42 -7.16 10.49 8.57
C LYS A 42 -7.42 9.52 7.40
N MET A 43 -8.40 8.63 7.58
CA MET A 43 -8.88 7.75 6.51
C MET A 43 -9.73 8.55 5.51
N ILE A 44 -9.41 8.40 4.23
CA ILE A 44 -10.15 9.00 3.12
C ILE A 44 -10.69 7.86 2.26
N THR A 45 -12.01 7.79 2.08
CA THR A 45 -12.63 6.89 1.11
C THR A 45 -12.51 7.51 -0.28
N VAL A 46 -11.81 6.84 -1.17
CA VAL A 46 -11.76 7.21 -2.59
C VAL A 46 -12.96 6.56 -3.28
N PRO A 47 -13.83 7.32 -3.96
CA PRO A 47 -14.96 6.76 -4.70
C PRO A 47 -14.45 5.90 -5.86
N ASP A 48 -15.23 4.86 -6.22
CA ASP A 48 -14.95 4.08 -7.41
C ASP A 48 -15.11 4.97 -8.65
N ILE A 49 -14.22 4.78 -9.61
CA ILE A 49 -14.19 5.50 -10.88
C ILE A 49 -14.39 4.44 -11.96
N ASP A 50 -15.66 4.14 -12.21
CA ASP A 50 -16.12 3.28 -13.32
C ASP A 50 -15.59 3.77 -14.68
#